data_AF-A0A7S0M0B6-F1
#
_entry.id   AF-A0A7S0M0B6-F1
#
_cell.length_a   1.000
_cell.length_b   1.000
_cell.length_c   1.000
_cell.angle_alpha   90.00
_cell.angle_beta   90.00
_cell.angle_gamma   90.00
#
_symmetry.space_group_name_H-M   'P 1'
#
loop_
_entity.id
_entity.type
_entity.pdbx_description
1 polymer ?
#
loop_
_entity_poly.entity_id
_entity_poly.type
_entity_poly.pdbx_seq_one_letter_code
_entity_poly.pdbx_strand_id
1 'polypeptide(L)'
;GVIEAMVQGNGGEGVVLVSHSMGGQVVLYYLQWVADYLGTGWIDSHVHAFVSIATPFLGVPKGLSALLSGEAKDTAELGLLGTVLDQYMSPWDRRRMFRSWGSAQTMLPKGGARFWGGW
;
A
#
# COMPACT_ATOMS: atom_id res chain seq x y z
N GLY A 1 11.18 14.44 12.58
CA GLY A 1 10.92 13.01 12.34
C GLY A 1 12.10 12.37 11.62
N VAL A 2 11.95 11.13 11.14
CA VAL A 2 13.01 10.40 10.42
C VAL A 2 13.43 11.15 9.15
N ILE A 3 12.48 11.73 8.41
CA ILE A 3 12.76 12.47 7.18
C ILE A 3 13.62 13.70 7.48
N GLU A 4 13.25 14.50 8.48
CA GLU A 4 13.98 15.72 8.84
C GLU A 4 15.39 15.39 9.37
N ALA A 5 15.55 14.29 10.10
CA ALA A 5 16.86 13.82 10.54
C ALA A 5 17.75 13.42 9.34
N MET A 6 17.17 12.77 8.32
CA MET A 6 17.90 12.38 7.10
C MET A 6 18.26 13.61 6.25
N VAL A 7 17.35 14.58 6.11
CA VAL A 7 17.63 15.85 5.41
C VAL A 7 18.76 16.61 6.11
N GLN A 8 18.69 16.75 7.44
CA GLN A 8 19.75 17.40 8.23
C GLN A 8 21.09 16.65 8.13
N GLY A 9 21.04 15.31 8.15
CA GLY A 9 22.23 14.47 8.04
C GLY A 9 22.88 14.45 6.65
N ASN A 10 22.15 14.87 5.61
CA ASN A 10 22.62 14.87 4.22
C ASN A 10 22.75 16.29 3.64
N GLY A 11 23.10 17.27 4.47
CA GLY A 11 23.42 18.64 4.00
C GLY A 11 22.20 19.47 3.57
N GLY A 12 21.00 19.09 3.99
CA GLY A 12 19.76 19.79 3.64
C GLY A 12 19.08 19.29 2.37
N GLU A 13 19.64 18.27 1.71
CA GLU A 13 19.04 17.68 0.51
C GLU A 13 17.81 16.82 0.86
N GLY A 14 16.74 17.00 0.08
CA GLY A 14 15.49 16.26 0.23
C GLY A 14 15.68 14.74 0.06
N VAL A 15 14.89 13.95 0.79
CA VAL A 15 14.97 12.48 0.71
C VAL A 15 14.27 11.94 -0.54
N VAL A 16 14.73 10.78 -1.01
CA VAL A 16 14.00 9.98 -2.01
C VAL A 16 13.16 8.95 -1.26
N LEU A 17 11.84 9.05 -1.39
CA LEU A 17 10.91 8.06 -0.85
C LEU A 17 10.82 6.90 -1.83
N VAL A 18 11.16 5.68 -1.40
CA VAL A 18 11.00 4.47 -2.19
C VAL A 18 9.97 3.57 -1.51
N SER A 19 8.98 3.13 -2.26
CA SER A 19 7.93 2.24 -1.74
C SER A 19 7.73 1.03 -2.64
N HIS A 20 7.26 -0.05 -2.03
CA HIS A 20 6.88 -1.27 -2.73
C HIS A 20 5.44 -1.65 -2.38
N SER A 21 4.68 -2.15 -3.37
CA SER A 21 3.32 -2.64 -3.20
C SER A 21 2.42 -1.58 -2.53
N MET A 22 1.63 -1.96 -1.52
CA MET A 22 0.78 -1.05 -0.75
C MET A 22 1.55 0.11 -0.12
N GLY A 23 2.86 0.00 0.11
CA GLY A 23 3.66 1.08 0.68
C GLY A 23 3.48 2.41 -0.06
N GLY A 24 3.27 2.39 -1.38
CA GLY A 24 3.04 3.64 -2.13
C GLY A 24 1.70 4.31 -1.85
N GLN A 25 0.65 3.56 -1.47
CA GLN A 25 -0.61 4.14 -0.99
C GLN A 25 -0.39 4.85 0.36
N VAL A 26 0.42 4.25 1.24
CA VAL A 26 0.78 4.84 2.53
C VAL A 26 1.58 6.13 2.32
N VAL A 27 2.52 6.15 1.37
CA VAL A 27 3.27 7.36 1.03
C VAL A 27 2.34 8.46 0.50
N LEU A 28 1.40 8.14 -0.40
CA LEU A 28 0.44 9.14 -0.88
C LEU A 28 -0.43 9.70 0.25
N TYR A 29 -0.94 8.83 1.13
CA TYR A 29 -1.69 9.27 2.31
C TYR A 29 -0.84 10.18 3.20
N TYR A 30 0.41 9.79 3.47
CA TYR A 30 1.34 10.58 4.27
C TYR A 30 1.61 11.95 3.65
N LEU A 31 1.87 12.03 2.34
CA LEU A 31 2.12 13.29 1.65
C LEU A 31 0.90 14.21 1.67
N GLN A 32 -0.32 13.66 1.51
CA GLN A 32 -1.54 14.45 1.66
C GLN A 32 -1.68 14.99 3.09
N TRP A 33 -1.46 14.13 4.09
CA TRP A 33 -1.48 14.53 5.49
C TRP A 33 -0.44 15.64 5.78
N VAL A 34 0.79 15.50 5.28
CA VAL A 34 1.80 16.55 5.39
C VAL A 34 1.34 17.84 4.72
N ALA A 35 0.77 17.78 3.52
CA ALA A 35 0.28 18.97 2.83
C ALA A 35 -0.81 19.69 3.65
N ASP A 36 -1.70 18.94 4.30
CA ASP A 36 -2.80 19.50 5.10
C ASP A 36 -2.32 20.12 6.43
N TYR A 37 -1.32 19.52 7.09
CA TYR A 37 -0.90 19.93 8.44
C TYR A 37 0.39 20.76 8.47
N LEU A 38 1.32 20.53 7.55
CA LEU A 38 2.63 21.20 7.47
C LEU A 38 2.78 22.09 6.24
N GLY A 39 1.86 21.97 5.27
CA GLY A 39 1.90 22.69 4.01
C GLY A 39 2.77 22.02 2.95
N THR A 40 2.47 22.30 1.69
CA THR A 40 3.23 21.74 0.54
C THR A 40 4.69 22.16 0.55
N GLY A 41 5.02 23.34 1.09
CA GLY A 41 6.40 23.81 1.21
C GLY A 41 7.31 22.90 2.06
N TRP A 42 6.73 22.13 3.00
CA TRP A 42 7.49 21.10 3.71
C TRP A 42 7.88 19.97 2.75
N ILE A 43 6.97 19.53 1.89
CA ILE A 43 7.22 18.46 0.91
C ILE A 43 8.29 18.93 -0.07
N ASP A 44 8.14 20.14 -0.60
CA ASP A 44 9.08 20.73 -1.57
C ASP A 44 10.51 20.82 -1.02
N SER A 45 10.67 20.99 0.29
CA SER A 45 11.99 21.10 0.94
C SER A 45 12.54 19.78 1.45
N HIS A 46 11.70 18.78 1.76
CA HIS A 46 12.11 17.55 2.42
C HIS A 46 12.03 16.30 1.55
N VAL A 47 11.30 16.34 0.43
CA VAL A 47 11.11 15.19 -0.46
C VAL A 47 11.59 15.57 -1.85
N HIS A 48 12.73 15.00 -2.25
CA HIS A 48 13.29 15.21 -3.58
C HIS A 48 12.52 14.44 -4.66
N ALA A 49 12.18 13.17 -4.38
CA ALA A 49 11.44 12.33 -5.32
C ALA A 49 10.67 11.23 -4.60
N PHE A 50 9.64 10.71 -5.27
CA PHE A 50 8.91 9.52 -4.86
C PHE A 50 9.00 8.46 -5.96
N VAL A 51 9.56 7.30 -5.62
CA VAL A 51 9.66 6.12 -6.47
C VAL A 51 8.73 5.03 -5.93
N SER A 52 7.79 4.62 -6.77
CA SER A 52 6.81 3.58 -6.45
C SER A 52 7.09 2.33 -7.28
N ILE A 53 7.24 1.20 -6.60
CA ILE A 53 7.46 -0.11 -7.21
C ILE A 53 6.21 -0.96 -6.98
N ALA A 54 5.52 -1.31 -8.07
CA ALA A 54 4.32 -2.16 -8.05
C ALA A 54 3.19 -1.68 -7.12
N THR A 55 3.04 -0.36 -6.92
CA THR A 55 1.94 0.16 -6.10
C THR A 55 0.60 0.05 -6.82
N PRO A 56 -0.42 -0.53 -6.17
CA PRO A 56 -1.76 -0.62 -6.74
C PRO A 56 -2.50 0.71 -6.56
N PHE A 57 -2.13 1.76 -7.30
CA PHE A 57 -2.69 3.11 -7.14
C PHE A 57 -4.22 3.16 -7.20
N LEU A 58 -4.81 2.34 -8.07
CA LEU A 58 -6.26 2.22 -8.23
C LEU A 58 -6.82 0.94 -7.62
N GLY A 59 -6.05 0.24 -6.79
CA GLY A 59 -6.40 -1.07 -6.27
C GLY A 59 -6.04 -2.20 -7.23
N VAL A 60 -6.37 -3.43 -6.83
CA VAL A 60 -6.15 -4.66 -7.62
C VAL A 60 -7.35 -5.59 -7.50
N PRO A 61 -7.77 -6.29 -8.58
CA PRO A 61 -8.93 -7.19 -8.54
C PRO A 61 -8.80 -8.28 -7.47
N LYS A 62 -7.57 -8.76 -7.24
CA LYS A 62 -7.28 -9.76 -6.20
C LYS A 62 -7.62 -9.29 -4.79
N GLY A 63 -7.57 -7.98 -4.51
CA GLY A 63 -8.01 -7.44 -3.22
C GLY A 63 -9.47 -7.76 -2.93
N LEU A 64 -10.33 -7.73 -3.97
CA LEU A 64 -11.73 -8.10 -3.85
C LEU A 64 -11.91 -9.60 -3.61
N SER A 65 -11.21 -10.45 -4.37
CA SER A 65 -11.26 -11.91 -4.17
C SER A 65 -10.79 -12.30 -2.78
N ALA A 66 -9.70 -11.72 -2.26
CA ALA A 66 -9.19 -12.01 -0.93
C ALA A 66 -10.20 -11.65 0.17
N LEU A 67 -10.88 -10.50 0.06
CA LEU A 67 -11.90 -10.05 1.02
C LEU A 67 -13.19 -10.88 1.00
N LEU A 68 -13.60 -11.35 -0.18
CA LEU A 68 -14.86 -12.10 -0.35
C LEU A 68 -14.69 -13.59 -0.10
N SER A 69 -13.65 -14.19 -0.67
CA SER A 69 -13.47 -15.63 -0.74
C SER A 69 -12.41 -16.16 0.23
N GLY A 70 -11.53 -15.30 0.74
CA GLY A 70 -10.34 -15.73 1.49
C GLY A 70 -9.26 -16.33 0.59
N GLU A 71 -9.44 -16.29 -0.74
CA GLU A 71 -8.43 -16.72 -1.70
C GLU A 71 -7.21 -15.81 -1.63
N ALA A 72 -6.09 -16.40 -1.22
CA ALA A 72 -4.77 -15.83 -1.32
C ALA A 72 -4.05 -16.40 -2.55
N LYS A 73 -4.71 -16.45 -3.72
CA LYS A 73 -4.36 -17.30 -4.88
C LYS A 73 -2.91 -17.20 -5.42
N ASP A 74 -2.10 -16.24 -4.96
CA ASP A 74 -0.64 -16.27 -5.13
C ASP A 74 0.07 -16.56 -3.80
N THR A 75 -0.32 -17.62 -3.09
CA THR A 75 0.40 -18.11 -1.91
C THR A 75 1.81 -18.58 -2.26
N ALA A 76 2.12 -18.74 -3.56
CA ALA A 76 3.47 -18.97 -4.07
C ALA A 76 4.44 -17.80 -3.78
N GLU A 77 3.97 -16.53 -3.79
CA GLU A 77 4.83 -15.36 -3.51
C GLU A 77 5.06 -15.11 -2.02
N LEU A 78 4.19 -15.65 -1.16
CA LEU A 78 4.29 -15.52 0.30
C LEU A 78 5.19 -16.59 0.95
N GLY A 79 5.73 -17.52 0.15
CA GLY A 79 6.59 -18.61 0.61
C GLY A 79 5.94 -19.43 1.74
N LEU A 80 6.68 -19.65 2.83
CA LEU A 80 6.22 -20.40 4.01
C LEU A 80 4.92 -19.85 4.60
N LEU A 81 4.67 -18.54 4.51
CA LEU A 81 3.45 -17.93 5.04
C LEU A 81 2.21 -18.41 4.27
N GLY A 82 2.34 -18.66 2.96
CA GLY A 82 1.26 -19.19 2.15
C GLY A 82 0.88 -20.62 2.53
N THR A 83 1.88 -21.48 2.74
CA THR A 83 1.66 -22.86 3.21
C THR A 83 1.00 -22.90 4.58
N VAL A 84 1.42 -22.03 5.51
CA VAL A 84 0.82 -21.97 6.84
C VAL A 84 -0.65 -21.53 6.77
N LEU A 85 -0.96 -20.52 5.96
CA LEU A 85 -2.33 -20.04 5.78
C LEU A 85 -3.23 -21.11 5.15
N ASP A 86 -2.73 -21.87 4.18
CA ASP A 86 -3.52 -22.90 3.49
C ASP A 86 -3.71 -24.16 4.34
N GLN A 87 -2.71 -24.56 5.13
CA GLN A 87 -2.77 -25.78 5.94
C GLN A 87 -3.45 -25.60 7.30
N TYR A 88 -3.36 -24.40 7.91
CA TYR A 88 -3.80 -24.18 9.29
C TYR A 88 -5.00 -23.22 9.43
N MET A 89 -5.46 -22.57 8.36
CA MET A 89 -6.61 -21.68 8.42
C MET A 89 -7.72 -22.10 7.46
N SER A 90 -8.94 -22.18 7.98
CA SER A 90 -10.12 -22.38 7.13
C SER A 90 -10.31 -21.16 6.20
N PRO A 91 -11.00 -21.31 5.06
CA PRO A 91 -11.37 -20.18 4.22
C PRO A 91 -12.15 -19.10 4.98
N TRP A 92 -12.92 -19.47 6.00
CA TRP A 92 -13.64 -18.53 6.87
C TRP A 92 -12.71 -17.69 7.75
N ASP A 93 -11.71 -18.32 8.35
CA ASP A 93 -10.72 -17.63 9.19
C ASP A 93 -9.87 -16.68 8.34
N ARG A 94 -9.51 -17.11 7.12
CA ARG A 94 -8.81 -16.27 6.14
C ARG A 94 -9.63 -15.06 5.72
N ARG A 95 -10.92 -15.22 5.42
CA ARG A 95 -11.82 -14.08 5.13
C ARG A 95 -11.89 -13.11 6.30
N ARG A 96 -12.02 -13.61 7.53
CA ARG A 96 -12.10 -12.77 8.73
C ARG A 96 -10.79 -12.01 8.95
N MET A 97 -9.65 -12.66 8.72
CA MET A 97 -8.32 -12.06 8.76
C MET A 97 -8.17 -10.97 7.70
N PHE A 98 -8.45 -11.25 6.42
CA PHE A 98 -8.32 -10.25 5.36
C PHE A 98 -9.28 -9.06 5.56
N ARG A 99 -10.47 -9.28 6.13
CA ARG A 99 -11.41 -8.21 6.44
C ARG A 99 -10.98 -7.33 7.62
N SER A 100 -10.15 -7.84 8.54
CA SER A 100 -9.58 -7.02 9.62
C SER A 100 -8.34 -6.24 9.20
N TRP A 101 -7.72 -6.62 8.08
CA TRP A 101 -6.55 -5.93 7.55
C TRP A 101 -6.96 -4.70 6.76
N GLY A 102 -6.77 -3.52 7.35
CA GLY A 102 -6.98 -2.24 6.65
C GLY A 102 -6.20 -2.15 5.33
N SER A 103 -5.07 -2.86 5.21
CA SER A 103 -4.29 -3.00 3.98
C SER A 103 -5.05 -3.65 2.83
N ALA A 104 -5.88 -4.66 3.09
CA ALA A 104 -6.69 -5.29 2.06
C ALA A 104 -7.79 -4.35 1.56
N GLN A 105 -8.34 -3.54 2.47
CA GLN A 105 -9.41 -2.58 2.15
C GLN A 105 -8.90 -1.41 1.30
N THR A 106 -7.67 -0.93 1.53
CA THR A 106 -7.09 0.17 0.75
C THR A 106 -6.80 -0.21 -0.70
N MET A 107 -6.68 -1.50 -1.00
CA MET A 107 -6.41 -2.06 -2.33
C MET A 107 -7.67 -2.43 -3.13
N LEU A 108 -8.86 -2.08 -2.64
CA LEU A 108 -10.08 -2.26 -3.43
C LEU A 108 -10.04 -1.44 -4.73
N PRO A 109 -10.53 -1.98 -5.86
CA PRO A 109 -10.61 -1.28 -7.13
C PRO A 109 -11.31 0.09 -7.03
N LYS A 110 -10.66 1.14 -7.53
CA LYS A 110 -11.15 2.53 -7.59
C LYS A 110 -11.17 3.02 -9.03
N GLY A 111 -12.13 3.89 -9.36
CA GLY A 111 -12.22 4.52 -10.68
C GLY A 111 -13.21 3.87 -11.67
N GLY A 112 -13.98 2.87 -11.20
CA GLY A 112 -15.12 2.31 -11.93
C GLY A 112 -14.80 1.79 -13.33
N ALA A 113 -15.77 1.84 -14.23
CA ALA A 113 -15.66 1.24 -15.57
C ALA A 113 -14.53 1.83 -16.44
N ARG A 114 -14.09 3.06 -16.14
CA ARG A 114 -12.98 3.70 -16.85
C ARG A 114 -11.67 2.93 -16.72
N PHE A 115 -11.40 2.35 -15.56
CA PHE A 115 -10.16 1.62 -15.27
C PHE A 115 -10.36 0.11 -15.19
N TRP A 116 -11.59 -0.33 -14.89
CA TRP A 116 -11.90 -1.73 -14.61
C TRP A 116 -12.87 -2.36 -15.62
N GLY A 117 -13.31 -1.61 -16.64
CA GLY A 117 -14.24 -2.09 -17.67
C GLY A 117 -15.72 -2.07 -17.25
N GLY A 118 -16.61 -2.15 -18.24
CA GLY A 118 -18.02 -2.45 -18.03
C GLY A 118 -18.24 -3.97 -18.01
N TRP A 119 -19.18 -4.42 -17.19
CA TRP A 119 -19.64 -5.81 -17.13
C TRP A 119 -20.77 -6.03 -18.12
#